data_AF-A0A969W202-F1
#
_entry.id   AF-A0A969W202-F1
#
_cell.length_a   1.000
_cell.length_b   1.000
_cell.length_c   1.000
_cell.angle_alpha   90.00
_cell.angle_beta   90.00
_cell.angle_gamma   90.00
#
_symmetry.space_group_name_H-M   'P 1'
#
loop_
_entity.id
_entity.type
_entity.pdbx_description
1 polymer ?
#
loop_
_entity_poly.entity_id
_entity_poly.type
_entity_poly.pdbx_seq_one_letter_code
_entity_poly.pdbx_strand_id
1 'polypeptide(L)' 'MDLIEIVKADYAKFPEAQTYGIYDKNVYFKDPVFTFRGLDRYKLMIGFITTWFKALKLELHEINRIDDVIKTRW' A
#
# COMPACT_ATOMS: atom_id res chain seq x y z
N MET A 1 -15.59 -7.88 4.21
CA MET A 1 -14.94 -6.66 4.74
C MET A 1 -14.81 -5.70 3.58
N ASP A 2 -15.11 -4.41 3.77
CA ASP A 2 -15.01 -3.41 2.70
C ASP A 2 -13.55 -3.09 2.38
N LEU A 3 -13.22 -2.94 1.09
CA LEU A 3 -11.87 -2.67 0.61
C LEU A 3 -11.32 -1.36 1.18
N ILE A 4 -12.17 -0.33 1.31
CA ILE A 4 -11.80 0.95 1.92
C ILE A 4 -11.37 0.75 3.37
N GLU A 5 -12.08 -0.07 4.13
CA GLU A 5 -11.77 -0.34 5.53
C GLU A 5 -10.49 -1.15 5.70
N ILE A 6 -10.20 -2.10 4.78
CA ILE A 6 -8.90 -2.78 4.75
C ILE A 6 -7.78 -1.77 4.50
N VAL A 7 -7.93 -0.89 3.51
CA VAL A 7 -6.91 0.12 3.17
C VAL A 7 -6.69 1.07 4.35
N LYS A 8 -7.75 1.57 5.01
CA LYS A 8 -7.61 2.41 6.21
C LYS A 8 -6.85 1.70 7.33
N ALA A 9 -7.16 0.44 7.59
CA ALA A 9 -6.49 -0.35 8.62
C ALA A 9 -5.00 -0.59 8.29
N ASP A 10 -4.68 -0.83 7.02
CA ASP A 10 -3.32 -1.01 6.53
C ASP A 10 -2.50 0.30 6.64
N TYR A 11 -3.09 1.46 6.37
CA TYR A 11 -2.43 2.77 6.55
C TYR A 11 -2.13 3.07 8.02
N ALA A 12 -3.06 2.75 8.93
CA ALA A 12 -2.88 2.97 10.37
C ALA A 12 -1.71 2.18 10.98
N LYS A 13 -1.32 1.07 10.33
CA LYS A 13 -0.23 0.20 10.76
C LYS A 13 1.00 0.32 9.87
N PHE A 14 0.97 1.16 8.83
CA PHE A 14 2.01 1.20 7.81
C PHE A 14 3.39 1.45 8.43
N PRO A 15 4.43 0.70 8.01
CA PRO A 15 4.45 -0.33 6.96
C PRO A 15 4.13 -1.76 7.45
N GLU A 16 3.77 -1.93 8.72
CA GLU A 16 3.52 -3.22 9.35
C GLU A 16 2.18 -3.81 8.90
N ALA A 17 2.13 -5.14 8.76
CA ALA A 17 0.90 -5.91 8.61
C ALA A 17 -0.03 -5.55 7.43
N GLN A 18 0.53 -5.22 6.25
CA GLN A 18 -0.25 -5.00 5.02
C GLN A 18 -1.08 -6.22 4.61
N THR A 19 -2.31 -6.00 4.16
CA THR A 19 -3.24 -7.06 3.74
C THR A 19 -3.02 -7.43 2.27
N TYR A 20 -2.03 -8.29 1.99
CA TYR A 20 -1.67 -8.64 0.61
C TYR A 20 -2.77 -9.32 -0.22
N GLY A 21 -3.82 -9.87 0.42
CA GLY A 21 -4.92 -10.54 -0.26
C GLY A 21 -5.82 -9.62 -1.10
N ILE A 22 -5.70 -8.31 -0.96
CA ILE A 22 -6.48 -7.34 -1.76
C ILE A 22 -5.85 -7.03 -3.12
N TYR A 23 -4.63 -7.48 -3.37
CA TYR A 23 -3.88 -7.17 -4.58
C TYR A 23 -3.90 -8.33 -5.58
N ASP A 24 -3.95 -7.99 -6.86
CA ASP A 24 -3.75 -8.97 -7.94
C ASP A 24 -2.32 -9.53 -7.92
N LYS A 25 -2.15 -10.80 -8.31
CA LYS A 25 -0.83 -11.46 -8.36
C LYS A 25 0.16 -10.71 -9.27
N ASN A 26 -0.34 -10.08 -10.33
CA ASN A 26 0.41 -9.30 -11.32
C ASN A 26 0.24 -7.79 -11.13
N VAL A 27 -0.09 -7.33 -9.91
CA VAL A 27 -0.27 -5.92 -9.57
C VAL A 27 0.86 -5.06 -10.14
N TYR A 28 0.47 -3.96 -10.79
CA TYR A 28 1.41 -2.97 -11.30
C TYR A 28 1.65 -1.91 -10.24
N PHE A 29 2.92 -1.65 -9.92
CA PHE A 29 3.33 -0.62 -9.00
C PHE A 29 4.22 0.39 -9.73
N LYS A 30 3.98 1.67 -9.46
CA LYS A 30 4.78 2.78 -9.98
C LYS A 30 4.80 3.91 -8.96
N ASP A 31 6.01 4.34 -8.63
CA ASP A 31 6.28 5.60 -7.94
C ASP A 31 7.40 6.37 -8.69
N PRO A 32 7.89 7.52 -8.20
CA PRO A 32 8.97 8.27 -8.88
C PRO A 32 10.32 7.53 -9.01
N VAL A 33 10.57 6.50 -8.19
CA VAL A 33 11.85 5.76 -8.10
C VAL A 33 11.73 4.33 -8.63
N PHE A 34 10.61 3.66 -8.39
CA PHE A 34 10.37 2.26 -8.67
C PHE A 34 9.25 2.06 -9.70
N THR A 35 9.41 1.09 -10.59
CA THR A 35 8.36 0.61 -11.47
C THR A 35 8.51 -0.90 -11.64
N PHE A 36 7.48 -1.67 -11.26
CA PHE A 36 7.52 -3.12 -11.36
C PHE A 36 6.11 -3.73 -11.45
N ARG A 37 6.07 -5.04 -11.73
CA ARG A 37 4.87 -5.87 -11.64
C ARG A 37 5.10 -7.04 -10.70
N GLY A 38 4.04 -7.46 -10.03
CA GLY A 38 4.00 -8.68 -9.24
C GLY A 38 3.91 -8.43 -7.73
N LEU A 39 3.04 -9.19 -7.07
CA LEU A 39 2.82 -9.09 -5.62
C LEU A 39 4.09 -9.43 -4.81
N ASP A 40 4.92 -10.36 -5.30
CA ASP A 40 6.16 -10.72 -4.61
C ASP A 40 7.17 -9.57 -4.64
N ARG A 41 7.24 -8.82 -5.75
CA ARG A 41 8.08 -7.61 -5.83
C ARG A 41 7.56 -6.51 -4.91
N TYR A 42 6.25 -6.37 -4.78
CA TYR A 42 5.65 -5.42 -3.84
C TYR A 42 6.01 -5.76 -2.39
N LYS A 43 5.91 -7.03 -1.99
CA LYS A 43 6.33 -7.51 -0.66
C LYS A 43 7.80 -7.23 -0.36
N LEU A 44 8.68 -7.47 -1.33
CA LEU A 44 10.12 -7.19 -1.20
C LEU A 44 10.38 -5.69 -1.01
N MET A 45 9.68 -4.83 -1.76
CA MET A 45 9.80 -3.38 -1.63
C MET A 45 9.34 -2.90 -0.25
N ILE A 46 8.18 -3.36 0.25
CA ILE A 46 7.72 -3.03 1.60
C ILE A 46 8.74 -3.48 2.64
N GLY A 47 9.26 -4.71 2.53
CA GLY A 47 10.29 -5.21 3.45
C GLY A 47 11.58 -4.37 3.44
N PHE A 48 12.03 -3.94 2.27
CA PHE A 48 13.16 -3.03 2.13
C PHE A 48 12.88 -1.70 2.86
N ILE A 49 11.74 -1.07 2.58
CA ILE A 49 11.36 0.20 3.17
C ILE A 49 11.26 0.11 4.71
N THR A 50 10.62 -0.94 5.23
CA THR A 50 10.55 -1.20 6.68
C THR A 50 11.92 -1.37 7.33
N THR A 51 12.89 -1.95 6.62
CA THR A 51 14.24 -2.21 7.17
C THR A 51 15.10 -0.95 7.19
N TRP A 52 15.05 -0.14 6.14
CA TRP A 52 16.00 0.96 5.94
C TRP A 52 15.51 2.31 6.45
N PHE A 53 14.21 2.52 6.59
CA PHE A 53 13.64 3.77 7.08
C PHE A 53 13.12 3.61 8.51
N LYS A 54 13.75 4.30 9.46
CA LYS A 54 13.28 4.36 10.85
C LYS A 54 12.08 5.30 10.96
N ALA A 55 11.04 4.87 11.68
CA ALA A 55 9.84 5.67 11.98
C ALA A 55 9.05 6.16 10.74
N LEU A 56 8.85 5.28 9.76
CA LEU A 56 7.93 5.55 8.65
C LEU A 56 6.52 5.77 9.20
N LYS A 57 5.98 6.96 8.97
CA LYS A 57 4.60 7.29 9.25
C LYS A 57 3.99 7.86 7.98
N LEU A 58 2.98 7.18 7.47
CA LEU A 58 2.21 7.62 6.30
C LEU A 58 0.78 7.86 6.79
N GLU A 59 0.47 9.11 7.10
CA GLU A 59 -0.78 9.49 7.75
C GLU A 59 -1.88 9.70 6.72
N LEU A 60 -2.89 8.85 6.72
CA LEU A 60 -4.01 8.97 5.79
C LEU A 60 -4.87 10.19 6.15
N HIS A 61 -4.84 11.23 5.32
CA HIS A 61 -5.66 12.43 5.46
C HIS A 61 -7.03 12.28 4.82
N GLU A 62 -7.10 11.60 3.66
CA GLU A 62 -8.32 11.47 2.89
C GLU A 62 -8.33 10.16 2.10
N ILE A 63 -9.49 9.51 2.01
CA ILE A 63 -9.70 8.31 1.17
C ILE A 63 -11.08 8.38 0.54
N ASN A 64 -11.11 8.34 -0.79
CA ASN A 64 -12.34 8.37 -1.57
C ASN A 64 -12.33 7.24 -2.61
N ARG A 65 -13.50 6.64 -2.84
CA ARG A 65 -13.71 5.73 -3.96
C ARG A 65 -14.48 6.44 -5.06
N ILE A 66 -13.93 6.41 -6.26
CA ILE A 66 -14.53 6.93 -7.49
C ILE A 66 -14.57 5.77 -8.46
N ASP A 67 -15.76 5.21 -8.66
CA ASP A 67 -15.99 3.97 -9.42
C ASP A 67 -15.10 2.81 -8.89
N ASP A 68 -14.18 2.32 -9.72
CA ASP A 68 -13.24 1.25 -9.40
C ASP A 68 -11.86 1.76 -8.94
N VAL A 69 -11.74 3.07 -8.71
CA VAL A 69 -10.49 3.70 -8.28
C VAL A 69 -10.61 4.19 -6.85
N ILE A 70 -9.70 3.71 -5.99
CA ILE A 70 -9.48 4.29 -4.67
C ILE A 70 -8.41 5.36 -4.80
N LYS A 71 -8.74 6.59 -4.39
CA LYS A 71 -7.80 7.71 -4.29
C LYS A 71 -7.56 8.01 -2.82
N THR A 72 -6.29 8.02 -2.42
CA THR A 72 -5.85 8.37 -1.08
C THR A 72 -4.99 9.62 -1.11
N ARG A 73 -5.03 10.39 -0.02
CA ARG A 73 -4.13 11.50 0.27
C ARG A 73 -3.46 11.24 1.60
N TRP A 74 -2.15 11.32 1.62
CA TRP A 74 -1.27 11.09 2.75
C TRP A 74 -0.23 12.20 2.88
#